data_AF-A0A7V8YCN1-F1
#
_entry.id   AF-A0A7V8YCN1-F1
#
_cell.length_a   1.000
_cell.length_b   1.000
_cell.length_c   1.000
_cell.angle_alpha   90.00
_cell.angle_beta   90.00
_cell.angle_gamma   90.00
#
_symmetry.space_group_name_H-M   'P 1'
#
loop_
_entity.id
_entity.type
_entity.pdbx_description
1 polymer ?
#
loop_
_entity_poly.entity_id
_entity_poly.type
_entity_poly.pdbx_seq_one_letter_code
_entity_poly.pdbx_strand_id
1 'polypeptide(L)'
;MRWLSLGMTAGVALGAVGCKTELPGAYWDLEQRTIDDQCNTPTISGSGGFEYRVVYELQDITVAIGEDEFAFGTVSGCTLDYQTVVWPEEREGLEIAWQMTGTALVRRGENDSCEAVDGKDWVGTETFEIVTAPDNPDLQPGCTYTVEVTGTFLEEITEKGAKEEEQEEPLL
;
A
#
# COMPACT_ATOMS: atom_id res chain seq x y z
N MET A 1 -21.68 11.48 11.42
CA MET A 1 -23.11 11.88 11.30
C MET A 1 -24.01 10.73 11.75
N ARG A 2 -25.22 11.08 12.20
CA ARG A 2 -26.26 10.26 12.84
C ARG A 2 -26.51 8.87 12.23
N TRP A 3 -26.65 7.89 13.13
CA TRP A 3 -27.15 6.54 12.88
C TRP A 3 -28.68 6.56 12.70
N LEU A 4 -29.16 5.93 11.63
CA LEU A 4 -30.57 5.57 11.42
C LEU A 4 -30.65 4.06 11.27
N SER A 5 -31.20 3.40 12.29
CA SER A 5 -31.56 1.98 12.26
C SER A 5 -32.78 1.78 11.36
N LEU A 6 -32.60 1.07 10.25
CA LEU A 6 -33.67 0.55 9.40
C LEU A 6 -33.73 -0.97 9.51
N GLY A 7 -34.96 -1.48 9.51
CA GLY A 7 -35.33 -2.85 9.82
C GLY A 7 -34.66 -3.89 8.93
N MET A 8 -34.21 -4.96 9.60
CA MET A 8 -33.49 -6.07 9.00
C MET A 8 -34.50 -7.07 8.42
N THR A 9 -34.83 -6.90 7.14
CA THR A 9 -35.48 -7.94 6.35
C THR A 9 -34.41 -8.97 5.98
N ALA A 10 -34.50 -10.17 6.54
CA ALA A 10 -33.61 -11.28 6.22
C ALA A 10 -33.89 -11.82 4.81
N GLY A 11 -33.36 -11.14 3.80
CA GLY A 11 -33.13 -11.72 2.48
C GLY A 11 -31.80 -12.43 2.50
N VAL A 12 -31.79 -13.73 2.23
CA VAL A 12 -30.55 -14.48 1.96
C VAL A 12 -30.01 -13.96 0.63
N ALA A 13 -29.16 -12.94 0.70
CA ALA A 13 -28.30 -12.58 -0.41
C ALA A 13 -27.26 -13.70 -0.52
N LEU A 14 -27.36 -14.49 -1.58
CA LEU A 14 -26.22 -15.23 -2.10
C LEU A 14 -25.20 -14.18 -2.52
N GLY A 15 -24.33 -13.80 -1.58
CA GLY A 15 -23.20 -12.94 -1.88
C GLY A 15 -22.34 -13.67 -2.90
N ALA A 16 -22.25 -13.12 -4.10
CA ALA A 16 -21.17 -13.45 -5.00
C ALA A 16 -19.88 -13.14 -4.24
N VAL A 17 -19.22 -14.18 -3.74
CA VAL A 17 -17.82 -14.11 -3.36
C VAL A 17 -17.11 -13.90 -4.70
N GLY A 18 -16.95 -12.64 -5.08
CA GLY A 18 -16.10 -12.30 -6.21
C GLY A 18 -14.73 -12.85 -5.87
N CYS A 19 -14.33 -13.94 -6.54
CA CYS A 19 -12.96 -14.41 -6.48
C CYS A 19 -12.10 -13.25 -6.97
N LYS A 20 -11.41 -12.59 -6.05
CA LYS A 20 -10.31 -11.72 -6.44
C LYS A 20 -9.26 -12.68 -6.98
N THR A 21 -9.03 -12.67 -8.28
CA THR A 21 -7.90 -13.38 -8.86
C THR A 21 -6.65 -12.73 -8.32
N GLU A 22 -5.93 -13.43 -7.46
CA GLU A 22 -4.71 -12.90 -6.89
C GLU A 22 -3.65 -12.79 -8.00
N LEU A 23 -3.00 -11.63 -8.07
CA LEU A 23 -2.04 -11.32 -9.12
C LEU A 23 -0.64 -11.81 -8.71
N PRO A 24 0.24 -12.17 -9.66
CA PRO A 24 1.60 -12.53 -9.32
C PRO A 24 2.34 -11.43 -8.58
N GLY A 25 3.14 -11.80 -7.58
CA GLY A 25 3.92 -10.88 -6.75
C GLY A 25 4.12 -11.40 -5.32
N ALA A 26 4.98 -10.71 -4.58
CA ALA A 26 5.21 -10.94 -3.15
C ALA A 26 4.32 -9.98 -2.34
N TYR A 27 3.65 -10.48 -1.30
CA TYR A 27 2.64 -9.75 -0.55
C TYR A 27 3.06 -9.49 0.89
N TRP A 28 2.74 -8.30 1.40
CA TRP A 28 2.94 -7.91 2.79
C TRP A 28 1.69 -7.24 3.36
N ASP A 29 1.32 -7.63 4.57
CA ASP A 29 0.37 -6.91 5.43
C ASP A 29 1.13 -5.86 6.24
N LEU A 30 0.82 -4.59 6.02
CA LEU A 30 1.57 -3.44 6.48
C LEU A 30 0.74 -2.57 7.42
N GLU A 31 1.41 -2.01 8.41
CA GLU A 31 0.92 -0.98 9.32
C GLU A 31 1.77 0.28 9.15
N GLN A 32 1.12 1.43 9.01
CA GLN A 32 1.78 2.74 9.00
C GLN A 32 1.48 3.56 10.26
N ARG A 33 2.42 4.42 10.63
CA ARG A 33 2.26 5.41 11.70
C ARG A 33 2.98 6.70 11.34
N THR A 34 2.29 7.83 11.45
CA THR A 34 2.92 9.15 11.28
C THR A 34 3.96 9.40 12.38
N ILE A 35 5.16 9.80 11.97
CA ILE A 35 6.28 10.13 12.87
C ILE A 35 6.72 11.60 12.73
N ASP A 36 6.44 12.24 11.60
CA ASP A 36 6.68 13.67 11.37
C ASP A 36 5.57 14.28 10.50
N ASP A 37 5.14 15.49 10.84
CA ASP A 37 4.14 16.27 10.09
C ASP A 37 4.61 17.72 10.05
N GLN A 38 5.08 18.15 8.88
CA GLN A 38 5.56 19.51 8.64
C GLN A 38 4.50 20.42 8.03
N CYS A 39 3.31 19.88 7.77
CA CYS A 39 2.24 20.58 7.08
C CYS A 39 1.22 21.17 8.06
N ASN A 40 1.02 20.55 9.23
CA ASN A 40 0.02 20.99 10.20
C ASN A 40 0.64 21.47 11.52
N THR A 41 -0.06 22.39 12.18
CA THR A 41 0.21 22.77 13.58
C THR A 41 -1.11 22.88 14.34
N PRO A 42 -1.42 21.95 15.27
CA PRO A 42 -0.56 20.87 15.77
C PRO A 42 -0.37 19.71 14.77
N THR A 43 0.68 18.92 14.98
CA THR A 43 0.95 17.66 14.28
C THR A 43 -0.28 16.75 14.31
N ILE A 44 -0.68 16.22 13.16
CA ILE A 44 -1.73 15.22 13.05
C ILE A 44 -1.07 13.84 13.03
N SER A 45 -1.42 13.00 14.00
CA SER A 45 -0.98 11.60 14.02
C SER A 45 -2.04 10.70 13.39
N GLY A 46 -1.65 9.87 12.43
CA GLY A 46 -2.49 8.81 11.87
C GLY A 46 -1.82 7.44 12.00
N SER A 47 -2.65 6.39 12.00
CA SER A 47 -2.20 5.02 11.76
C SER A 47 -3.25 4.27 10.93
N GLY A 48 -2.81 3.24 10.21
CA GLY A 48 -3.68 2.44 9.34
C GLY A 48 -2.97 1.17 8.88
N GLY A 49 -3.76 0.22 8.41
CA GLY A 49 -3.28 -1.01 7.78
C GLY A 49 -3.60 -1.04 6.29
N PHE A 50 -2.70 -1.61 5.50
CA PHE A 50 -2.86 -1.81 4.05
C PHE A 50 -1.98 -2.98 3.58
N GLU A 51 -2.18 -3.42 2.35
CA GLU A 51 -1.41 -4.50 1.76
C GLU A 51 -0.62 -3.97 0.56
N TYR A 52 0.65 -4.36 0.48
CA TYR A 52 1.47 -4.17 -0.72
C TYR A 52 1.72 -5.48 -1.42
N ARG A 53 1.65 -5.41 -2.75
CA ARG A 53 2.17 -6.42 -3.67
C ARG A 53 3.42 -5.86 -4.35
N VAL A 54 4.56 -6.55 -4.23
CA VAL A 54 5.80 -6.18 -4.91
C VAL A 54 6.11 -7.19 -6.00
N VAL A 55 6.28 -6.70 -7.22
CA VAL A 55 6.74 -7.45 -8.38
C VAL A 55 8.21 -7.14 -8.61
N TYR A 56 9.04 -8.18 -8.79
CA TYR A 56 10.47 -8.07 -8.97
C TYR A 56 10.88 -8.41 -10.41
N GLU A 57 11.58 -7.50 -11.06
CA GLU A 57 12.18 -7.70 -12.39
C GLU A 57 13.68 -7.43 -12.32
N LEU A 58 14.47 -8.47 -12.04
CA LEU A 58 15.90 -8.36 -11.77
C LEU A 58 16.18 -7.45 -10.56
N GLN A 59 16.55 -6.19 -10.81
CA GLN A 59 16.82 -5.16 -9.80
C GLN A 59 15.72 -4.10 -9.75
N ASP A 60 14.82 -4.08 -10.73
CA ASP A 60 13.69 -3.16 -10.76
C ASP A 60 12.54 -3.76 -9.95
N ILE A 61 11.78 -2.90 -9.28
CA ILE A 61 10.58 -3.29 -8.54
C ILE A 61 9.38 -2.43 -8.93
N THR A 62 8.21 -3.05 -8.89
CA THR A 62 6.92 -2.38 -8.94
C THR A 62 6.16 -2.69 -7.66
N VAL A 63 5.72 -1.66 -6.95
CA VAL A 63 4.87 -1.76 -5.77
C VAL A 63 3.43 -1.45 -6.20
N ALA A 64 2.50 -2.31 -5.83
CA ALA A 64 1.09 -2.21 -6.17
C ALA A 64 0.19 -2.32 -4.93
N ILE A 65 -0.98 -1.70 -5.00
CA ILE A 65 -2.05 -1.81 -4.00
C ILE A 65 -3.26 -2.44 -4.71
N GLY A 66 -3.55 -3.70 -4.40
CA GLY A 66 -4.50 -4.49 -5.18
C GLY A 66 -4.02 -4.66 -6.63
N GLU A 67 -4.87 -4.27 -7.58
CA GLU A 67 -4.58 -4.37 -9.02
C GLU A 67 -3.78 -3.18 -9.56
N ASP A 68 -3.76 -2.06 -8.84
CA ASP A 68 -3.18 -0.80 -9.30
C ASP A 68 -1.69 -0.71 -8.95
N GLU A 69 -0.87 -0.44 -9.97
CA GLU A 69 0.53 -0.07 -9.77
C GLU A 69 0.61 1.29 -9.09
N PHE A 70 1.33 1.33 -7.96
CA PHE A 70 1.40 2.48 -7.08
C PHE A 70 2.76 3.19 -7.18
N ALA A 71 3.86 2.44 -7.08
CA ALA A 71 5.21 2.99 -7.10
C ALA A 71 6.20 2.10 -7.86
N PHE A 72 7.31 2.69 -8.28
CA PHE A 72 8.39 2.03 -9.00
C PHE A 72 9.73 2.32 -8.32
N GLY A 73 10.66 1.38 -8.42
CA GLY A 73 11.90 1.48 -7.65
C GLY A 73 12.94 0.45 -8.02
N THR A 74 13.90 0.30 -7.12
CA THR A 74 14.97 -0.69 -7.24
C THR A 74 15.19 -1.46 -5.95
N VAL A 75 15.76 -2.66 -6.06
CA VAL A 75 16.25 -3.47 -4.95
C VAL A 75 17.77 -3.56 -4.94
N SER A 76 18.38 -3.35 -3.78
CA SER A 76 19.81 -3.55 -3.53
C SER A 76 20.03 -4.35 -2.25
N GLY A 77 20.30 -5.65 -2.40
CA GLY A 77 20.36 -6.56 -1.25
C GLY A 77 18.97 -6.73 -0.63
N CYS A 78 18.82 -6.32 0.63
CA CYS A 78 17.55 -6.37 1.36
C CYS A 78 16.80 -5.03 1.34
N THR A 79 17.36 -4.00 0.71
CA THR A 79 16.77 -2.66 0.69
C THR A 79 16.00 -2.43 -0.59
N LEU A 80 14.75 -1.99 -0.46
CA LEU A 80 13.95 -1.42 -1.53
C LEU A 80 13.98 0.11 -1.43
N ASP A 81 14.16 0.77 -2.56
CA ASP A 81 13.98 2.21 -2.72
C ASP A 81 12.96 2.43 -3.83
N TYR A 82 11.86 3.15 -3.55
CA TYR A 82 10.75 3.31 -4.48
C TYR A 82 10.14 4.71 -4.42
N GLN A 83 9.49 5.10 -5.52
CA GLN A 83 8.79 6.36 -5.62
C GLN A 83 7.55 6.22 -6.49
N THR A 84 6.54 7.01 -6.17
CA THR A 84 5.32 7.16 -6.97
C THR A 84 5.52 8.17 -8.09
N VAL A 85 4.65 8.11 -9.10
CA VAL A 85 4.39 9.26 -9.96
C VAL A 85 3.65 10.33 -9.17
N VAL A 86 3.68 11.59 -9.62
CA VAL A 86 2.83 12.63 -9.02
C VAL A 86 1.37 12.31 -9.30
N TRP A 87 0.53 12.22 -8.26
CA TRP A 87 -0.90 11.96 -8.41
C TRP A 87 -1.75 13.08 -7.80
N PRO A 88 -2.83 13.50 -8.47
CA PRO A 88 -3.77 14.46 -7.92
C PRO A 88 -4.78 13.76 -6.99
N GLU A 89 -5.16 14.45 -5.92
CA GLU A 89 -6.25 14.09 -5.02
C GLU A 89 -7.16 15.31 -4.86
N GLU A 90 -8.48 15.11 -4.93
CA GLU A 90 -9.45 16.13 -4.54
C GLU A 90 -9.84 15.93 -3.07
N ARG A 91 -9.54 16.93 -2.23
CA ARG A 91 -9.88 16.93 -0.81
C ARG A 91 -10.66 18.20 -0.47
N GLU A 92 -11.90 18.02 -0.02
CA GLU A 92 -12.80 19.14 0.31
C GLU A 92 -13.03 20.12 -0.86
N GLY A 93 -12.95 19.62 -2.11
CA GLY A 93 -13.08 20.42 -3.33
C GLY A 93 -11.82 21.20 -3.72
N LEU A 94 -10.68 20.91 -3.09
CA LEU A 94 -9.37 21.47 -3.41
C LEU A 94 -8.49 20.39 -4.03
N GLU A 95 -7.82 20.72 -5.14
CA GLU A 95 -6.86 19.83 -5.77
C GLU A 95 -5.51 19.92 -5.06
N ILE A 96 -4.97 18.75 -4.67
CA ILE A 96 -3.66 18.60 -4.07
C ILE A 96 -2.91 17.52 -4.86
N ALA A 97 -1.69 17.82 -5.31
CA ALA A 97 -0.84 16.84 -5.98
C ALA A 97 0.22 16.33 -5.01
N TRP A 98 0.34 15.02 -4.92
CA TRP A 98 1.23 14.34 -4.00
C TRP A 98 2.32 13.60 -4.73
N GLN A 99 3.47 13.46 -4.08
CA GLN A 99 4.48 12.47 -4.42
C GLN A 99 4.90 11.77 -3.14
N MET A 100 5.23 10.49 -3.26
CA MET A 100 5.72 9.67 -2.17
C MET A 100 7.03 8.99 -2.58
N THR A 101 8.00 9.03 -1.67
CA THR A 101 9.26 8.27 -1.73
C THR A 101 9.34 7.35 -0.52
N GLY A 102 9.76 6.11 -0.73
CA GLY A 102 9.92 5.12 0.34
C GLY A 102 11.25 4.39 0.27
N THR A 103 11.75 4.01 1.45
CA THR A 103 12.89 3.10 1.61
C THR A 103 12.52 2.06 2.66
N ALA A 104 12.74 0.79 2.37
CA ALA A 104 12.42 -0.30 3.29
C ALA A 104 13.45 -1.42 3.26
N LEU A 105 13.70 -2.03 4.42
CA LEU A 105 14.33 -3.34 4.55
C LEU A 105 13.24 -4.41 4.46
N VAL A 106 13.39 -5.36 3.53
CA VAL A 106 12.38 -6.39 3.28
C VAL A 106 12.96 -7.81 3.38
N ARG A 107 12.13 -8.73 3.87
CA ARG A 107 12.36 -10.18 3.92
C ARG A 107 11.18 -10.91 3.27
N ARG A 108 11.46 -11.82 2.33
CA ARG A 108 10.44 -12.65 1.64
C ARG A 108 10.32 -14.05 2.27
N GLY A 109 9.89 -14.06 3.53
CA GLY A 109 9.68 -15.30 4.29
C GLY A 109 10.96 -15.94 4.85
N GLU A 110 10.82 -17.13 5.43
CA GLU A 110 11.85 -17.76 6.27
C GLU A 110 13.11 -18.20 5.53
N ASN A 111 13.03 -18.39 4.21
CA ASN A 111 14.15 -18.86 3.39
C ASN A 111 14.92 -17.71 2.70
N ASP A 112 14.54 -16.46 2.94
CA ASP A 112 15.28 -15.31 2.44
C ASP A 112 16.59 -15.12 3.23
N SER A 113 17.60 -14.58 2.56
CA SER A 113 18.88 -14.21 3.16
C SER A 113 18.80 -12.97 4.07
N CYS A 114 17.71 -12.20 3.92
CA CYS A 114 17.44 -11.03 4.74
C CYS A 114 16.87 -11.43 6.11
N GLU A 115 17.31 -10.74 7.16
CA GLU A 115 16.83 -11.00 8.53
C GLU A 115 15.63 -10.11 8.85
N ALA A 116 14.66 -10.65 9.58
CA ALA A 116 13.57 -9.85 10.13
C ALA A 116 14.13 -8.88 11.18
N VAL A 117 13.61 -7.66 11.18
CA VAL A 117 13.95 -6.63 12.17
C VAL A 117 12.81 -6.54 13.17
N ASP A 118 13.09 -6.82 14.43
CA ASP A 118 12.08 -6.85 15.51
C ASP A 118 10.86 -7.74 15.21
N GLY A 119 11.09 -8.83 14.48
CA GLY A 119 10.04 -9.77 14.07
C GLY A 119 9.15 -9.27 12.92
N LYS A 120 9.53 -8.18 12.24
CA LYS A 120 8.87 -7.64 11.05
C LYS A 120 9.67 -7.98 9.80
N ASP A 121 8.94 -8.30 8.74
CA ASP A 121 9.46 -8.63 7.41
C ASP A 121 9.58 -7.42 6.50
N TRP A 122 8.90 -6.34 6.86
CA TRP A 122 9.03 -5.03 6.23
C TRP A 122 9.30 -4.02 7.33
N VAL A 123 10.37 -3.24 7.20
CA VAL A 123 10.66 -2.10 8.08
C VAL A 123 11.21 -0.97 7.24
N GLY A 124 10.48 0.13 7.15
CA GLY A 124 10.85 1.26 6.31
C GLY A 124 10.21 2.57 6.72
N THR A 125 10.49 3.59 5.93
CA THR A 125 9.91 4.93 6.05
C THR A 125 9.42 5.40 4.71
N GLU A 126 8.28 6.08 4.71
CA GLU A 126 7.74 6.75 3.53
C GLU A 126 7.56 8.24 3.83
N THR A 127 7.93 9.07 2.86
CA THR A 127 7.76 10.51 2.90
C THR A 127 6.79 10.92 1.80
N PHE A 128 5.69 11.55 2.20
CA PHE A 128 4.70 12.14 1.32
C PHE A 128 4.96 13.65 1.23
N GLU A 129 5.19 14.16 0.03
CA GLU A 129 5.41 15.57 -0.27
C GLU A 129 4.22 16.15 -1.03
N ILE A 130 3.81 17.35 -0.63
CA ILE A 130 2.85 18.16 -1.39
C ILE A 130 3.60 18.82 -2.55
N VAL A 131 3.38 18.34 -3.77
CA VAL A 131 4.02 18.90 -4.96
C VAL A 131 3.34 20.21 -5.38
N THR A 132 2.01 20.23 -5.38
CA THR A 132 1.22 21.44 -5.64
C THR A 132 -0.08 21.44 -4.85
N ALA A 133 -0.53 22.62 -4.41
CA ALA A 133 -1.83 22.82 -3.77
C ALA A 133 -2.35 24.23 -4.11
N PRO A 134 -2.71 24.51 -5.37
CA PRO A 134 -2.92 25.88 -5.87
C PRO A 134 -4.06 26.62 -5.15
N ASP A 135 -5.11 25.91 -4.76
CA ASP A 135 -6.32 26.48 -4.17
C ASP A 135 -6.40 26.31 -2.65
N ASN A 136 -5.36 25.73 -2.03
CA ASN A 136 -5.34 25.47 -0.59
C ASN A 136 -4.38 26.42 0.14
N PRO A 137 -4.88 27.44 0.86
CA PRO A 137 -4.03 28.40 1.57
C PRO A 137 -3.33 27.83 2.81
N ASP A 138 -3.81 26.69 3.32
CA ASP A 138 -3.30 26.05 4.53
C ASP A 138 -2.19 25.04 4.24
N LEU A 139 -2.04 24.63 2.97
CA LEU A 139 -1.02 23.69 2.52
C LEU A 139 0.03 24.41 1.69
N GLN A 140 1.30 24.25 2.07
CA GLN A 140 2.42 24.80 1.30
C GLN A 140 3.08 23.69 0.47
N PRO A 141 3.31 23.91 -0.84
CA PRO A 141 4.15 23.03 -1.63
C PRO A 141 5.52 22.82 -0.97
N GLY A 142 6.01 21.58 -1.01
CA GLY A 142 7.26 21.14 -0.37
C GLY A 142 7.11 20.76 1.10
N CYS A 143 5.96 20.97 1.74
CA CYS A 143 5.73 20.41 3.07
C CYS A 143 5.54 18.88 2.98
N THR A 144 6.02 18.17 4.01
CA THR A 144 6.07 16.70 4.03
C THR A 144 5.39 16.06 5.24
N TYR A 145 4.93 14.83 5.05
CA TYR A 145 4.56 13.88 6.10
C TYR A 145 5.49 12.69 6.04
N THR A 146 6.07 12.28 7.17
CA THR A 146 6.85 11.05 7.23
C THR A 146 6.12 10.02 8.07
N VAL A 147 5.99 8.82 7.52
CA VAL A 147 5.42 7.66 8.20
C VAL A 147 6.47 6.57 8.34
N GLU A 148 6.38 5.85 9.45
CA GLU A 148 7.04 4.57 9.64
C GLU A 148 6.12 3.47 9.13
N VAL A 149 6.66 2.53 8.35
CA VAL A 149 5.91 1.40 7.77
C VAL A 149 6.55 0.11 8.25
N THR A 150 5.75 -0.76 8.88
CA THR A 150 6.21 -2.08 9.30
C THR A 150 5.21 -3.14 8.91
N GLY A 151 5.63 -4.39 8.72
CA GLY A 151 4.68 -5.44 8.40
C GLY A 151 5.24 -6.84 8.32
N THR A 152 4.39 -7.77 7.90
CA THR A 152 4.67 -9.20 7.85
C THR A 152 4.49 -9.69 6.42
N PHE A 153 5.40 -10.56 5.98
CA PHE A 153 5.30 -11.22 4.69
C PHE A 153 4.15 -12.23 4.73
N LEU A 154 3.29 -12.19 3.73
CA LEU A 154 2.16 -13.10 3.60
C LEU A 154 2.58 -14.29 2.74
N GLU A 155 2.81 -14.04 1.46
CA GLU A 155 3.14 -15.06 0.48
C GLU A 155 3.74 -14.48 -0.81
N GLU A 156 4.20 -15.37 -1.69
CA GLU A 156 4.60 -15.02 -3.04
C GLU A 156 3.80 -15.86 -4.05
N ILE A 157 3.03 -15.16 -4.88
CA ILE A 157 2.21 -15.76 -5.92
C ILE A 157 3.01 -15.73 -7.21
N THR A 158 3.23 -16.91 -7.79
CA THR A 158 3.92 -17.05 -9.07
C THR A 158 2.92 -17.06 -10.23
N GLU A 159 3.36 -16.70 -11.44
CA GLU A 159 2.52 -16.78 -12.66
C GLU A 159 1.90 -18.16 -12.89
N LYS A 160 2.54 -19.22 -12.39
CA LYS A 160 2.00 -20.58 -12.46
C LYS A 160 0.86 -20.78 -11.45
N GLY A 161 1.02 -20.28 -10.23
CA GLY A 161 -0.01 -20.33 -9.20
C GLY A 161 -1.27 -19.58 -9.62
N ALA A 162 -1.11 -18.39 -10.19
CA ALA A 162 -2.23 -17.54 -10.63
C ALA A 162 -3.14 -18.20 -11.70
N LYS A 163 -2.63 -19.16 -12.49
CA LYS A 163 -3.41 -19.84 -13.55
C LYS A 163 -4.14 -21.10 -13.08
N GLU A 164 -3.70 -21.71 -11.99
CA GLU A 164 -4.29 -22.96 -11.49
C GLU A 164 -5.62 -22.71 -10.75
N GLU A 165 -5.83 -21.53 -10.14
CA GLU A 165 -7.10 -21.17 -9.50
C GLU A 165 -8.23 -20.85 -10.49
N GLU A 166 -7.92 -20.47 -11.73
CA GLU A 166 -8.94 -20.10 -12.74
C GLU A 166 -9.63 -21.33 -13.38
N GLN A 167 -9.15 -22.56 -13.14
CA GLN A 167 -9.58 -23.76 -13.88
C GLN A 167 -10.59 -24.68 -13.17
N GLU A 168 -11.14 -24.31 -12.01
CA GLU A 168 -12.19 -25.10 -11.34
C GLU A 168 -13.63 -24.64 -11.66
N GLU A 169 -14.00 -24.48 -12.93
CA GLU A 169 -15.42 -24.44 -13.32
C GLU A 169 -15.90 -25.84 -13.79
N PRO A 170 -16.81 -26.50 -13.06
CA PRO A 170 -17.44 -27.72 -13.54
C PRO A 170 -18.46 -27.39 -14.64
N LEU A 171 -18.23 -27.93 -15.84
CA LEU A 171 -19.22 -27.97 -16.92
C LEU A 171 -20.49 -28.70 -16.42
N LEU A 172 -21.59 -27.96 -16.26
CA LEU A 172 -22.95 -28.48 -16.08
C LEU A 172 -23.79 -28.27 -17.35
#